data_AF-A0AAJ2CA58-F1
#
_entry.id   AF-A0AAJ2CA58-F1
#
_cell.length_a   1.000
_cell.length_b   1.000
_cell.length_c   1.000
_cell.angle_alpha   90.00
_cell.angle_beta   90.00
_cell.angle_gamma   90.00
#
_symmetry.space_group_name_H-M   'P 1'
#
loop_
_entity.id
_entity.type
_entity.pdbx_description
1 polymer ?
#
loop_
_entity_poly.entity_id
_entity_poly.type
_entity_poly.pdbx_seq_one_letter_code
_entity_poly.pdbx_strand_id
1 'polypeptide(L)'
;METNIDKQEINITGVSTQLLEMIETDLNTLSPNNAAPNRKRIAFSISDSEDLEELGMSSLHLQDSIIELTRHLLVQGATIVYGGDLRKNGFLEKFLELSFQYRVKDDAQYSPFINYFSYPIYCTLTLEQEVKFKKNRVRIVKVKPEAIFSLDEKDYQIVSHDTIENTFLWAKNLTKMRIEKNLKSDALILMGGKLGGFIGCYAGIIEEAYEGLKTQKPIYLIGMFGGATRCLIQSITQKTTLITSEHKDYFSEKYKALQHLYQEKDPSNIPSVEAINTFFQNLSWKDLHNGLTEEENIRLFQTNHLMEAIYLVMKGLRNCL
;
A
#
# COMPACT_ATOMS: atom_id res chain seq x y z
N MET A 1 -33.47 -21.11 45.40
CA MET A 1 -32.03 -21.03 45.06
C MET A 1 -31.94 -21.08 43.54
N GLU A 2 -32.05 -19.93 42.90
CA GLU A 2 -31.77 -19.83 41.46
C GLU A 2 -30.25 -19.82 41.30
N THR A 3 -29.72 -20.90 40.76
CA THR A 3 -28.33 -21.00 40.35
C THR A 3 -28.11 -20.06 39.17
N ASN A 4 -27.44 -18.95 39.46
CA ASN A 4 -26.93 -18.01 38.47
C ASN A 4 -25.83 -18.74 37.68
N ILE A 5 -26.23 -19.40 36.58
CA ILE A 5 -25.29 -19.91 35.59
C ILE A 5 -24.77 -18.68 34.88
N ASP A 6 -23.55 -18.28 35.23
CA ASP A 6 -22.78 -17.25 34.55
C ASP A 6 -22.71 -17.64 33.07
N LYS A 7 -23.57 -17.05 32.25
CA LYS A 7 -23.57 -17.24 30.80
C LYS A 7 -22.34 -16.52 30.29
N GLN A 8 -21.21 -17.22 30.26
CA GLN A 8 -20.06 -16.81 29.46
C GLN A 8 -20.57 -16.58 28.04
N GLU A 9 -20.69 -15.32 27.62
CA GLU A 9 -21.05 -14.97 26.26
C GLU A 9 -20.02 -15.63 25.34
N ILE A 10 -20.50 -16.55 24.50
CA ILE A 10 -19.67 -17.20 23.52
C ILE A 10 -19.26 -16.10 22.54
N ASN A 11 -17.97 -15.77 22.52
CA ASN A 11 -17.42 -14.81 21.57
C ASN A 11 -17.45 -15.42 20.15
N ILE A 12 -18.58 -15.25 19.47
CA ILE A 12 -18.83 -15.71 18.11
C ILE A 12 -18.16 -14.83 17.05
N THR A 13 -17.62 -13.68 17.45
CA THR A 13 -17.09 -12.67 16.51
C THR A 13 -15.69 -13.01 16.01
N GLY A 14 -14.95 -13.88 16.72
CA GLY A 14 -13.55 -14.19 16.41
C GLY A 14 -12.58 -13.06 16.77
N VAL A 15 -13.07 -11.95 17.33
CA VAL A 15 -12.27 -10.84 17.84
C VAL A 15 -11.63 -11.22 19.17
N SER A 16 -10.34 -10.90 19.41
CA SER A 16 -9.70 -11.24 20.68
C SER A 16 -10.32 -10.48 21.87
N THR A 17 -10.37 -11.10 23.05
CA THR A 17 -10.89 -10.46 24.27
C THR A 17 -10.11 -9.19 24.62
N GLN A 18 -8.79 -9.19 24.38
CA GLN A 18 -7.95 -8.01 24.52
C GLN A 18 -8.39 -6.86 23.59
N LEU A 19 -8.75 -7.16 22.34
CA LEU A 19 -9.24 -6.13 21.43
C LEU A 19 -10.59 -5.55 21.90
N LEU A 20 -11.49 -6.37 22.45
CA LEU A 20 -12.75 -5.90 23.03
C LEU A 20 -12.51 -4.93 24.19
N GLU A 21 -11.61 -5.28 25.12
CA GLU A 21 -11.22 -4.42 26.25
C GLU A 21 -10.59 -3.09 25.78
N MET A 22 -9.77 -3.14 24.73
CA MET A 22 -9.18 -1.94 24.12
C MET A 22 -10.25 -1.05 23.48
N ILE A 23 -11.20 -1.63 22.74
CA ILE A 23 -12.31 -0.90 22.12
C ILE A 23 -13.17 -0.22 23.19
N GLU A 24 -13.51 -0.93 24.28
CA GLU A 24 -14.28 -0.36 25.39
C GLU A 24 -13.54 0.80 26.07
N THR A 25 -12.23 0.65 26.30
CA THR A 25 -11.39 1.70 26.89
C THR A 25 -11.32 2.93 25.99
N ASP A 26 -11.13 2.73 24.69
CA ASP A 26 -11.12 3.82 23.71
C ASP A 26 -12.48 4.52 23.65
N LEU A 27 -13.59 3.77 23.58
CA LEU A 27 -14.94 4.33 23.56
C LEU A 27 -15.23 5.22 24.78
N ASN A 28 -14.74 4.82 25.96
CA ASN A 28 -14.91 5.55 27.22
C ASN A 28 -14.01 6.79 27.33
N THR A 29 -12.96 6.91 26.52
CA THR A 29 -12.02 8.05 26.52
C THR A 29 -12.25 9.06 25.40
N LEU A 30 -13.20 8.78 24.48
CA LEU A 30 -13.51 9.67 23.37
C LEU A 30 -14.23 10.95 23.80
N SER A 31 -13.54 12.09 23.69
CA SER A 31 -14.21 13.39 23.59
C SER A 31 -14.77 13.58 22.17
N PRO A 32 -15.97 14.16 22.00
CA PRO A 32 -16.63 14.29 20.69
C PRO A 32 -15.90 15.19 19.66
N ASN A 33 -14.74 15.75 20.00
CA ASN A 33 -14.02 16.74 19.17
C ASN A 33 -12.64 16.29 18.65
N ASN A 34 -12.25 15.02 18.80
CA ASN A 34 -11.02 14.54 18.16
C ASN A 34 -11.30 14.18 16.69
N ALA A 35 -10.86 15.06 15.79
CA ALA A 35 -11.17 15.02 14.37
C ALA A 35 -10.73 13.69 13.72
N ALA A 36 -11.68 13.04 13.05
CA ALA A 36 -11.43 12.01 12.04
C ALA A 36 -10.45 12.54 10.95
N PRO A 37 -9.85 11.68 10.08
CA PRO A 37 -9.02 12.06 8.94
C PRO A 37 -9.80 12.84 7.87
N ASN A 38 -10.30 14.02 8.24
CA ASN A 38 -11.03 14.90 7.37
C ASN A 38 -10.02 15.47 6.36
N ARG A 39 -10.16 15.05 5.09
CA ARG A 39 -9.33 15.45 3.94
C ARG A 39 -7.87 14.99 3.96
N LYS A 40 -7.52 14.00 4.77
CA LYS A 40 -6.20 13.35 4.70
C LYS A 40 -6.11 12.41 3.50
N ARG A 41 -4.94 12.30 2.90
CA ARG A 41 -4.64 11.48 1.73
C ARG A 41 -3.97 10.20 2.16
N ILE A 42 -4.68 9.09 2.07
CA ILE A 42 -4.19 7.79 2.54
C ILE A 42 -3.79 6.97 1.32
N ALA A 43 -2.50 6.64 1.21
CA ALA A 43 -1.99 5.85 0.12
C ALA A 43 -2.16 4.36 0.39
N PHE A 44 -2.54 3.60 -0.64
CA PHE A 44 -2.46 2.16 -0.65
C PHE A 44 -1.28 1.67 -1.51
N SER A 45 -0.57 0.68 -1.00
CA SER A 45 0.38 -0.16 -1.73
C SER A 45 -0.06 -1.62 -1.55
N ILE A 46 -0.70 -2.15 -2.59
CA ILE A 46 -1.39 -3.45 -2.51
C ILE A 46 -1.18 -4.19 -3.82
N SER A 47 -0.85 -5.47 -3.69
CA SER A 47 -0.78 -6.42 -4.78
C SER A 47 -1.06 -7.82 -4.23
N ASP A 48 -1.51 -8.73 -5.09
CA ASP A 48 -1.55 -10.15 -4.77
C ASP A 48 -0.19 -10.64 -4.26
N SER A 49 -0.22 -11.68 -3.45
CA SER A 49 0.96 -12.39 -2.94
C SER A 49 0.97 -13.81 -3.49
N GLU A 50 2.16 -14.39 -3.64
CA GLU A 50 2.35 -15.75 -4.17
C GLU A 50 1.93 -16.83 -3.16
N ASP A 51 1.92 -16.49 -1.87
CA ASP A 51 1.66 -17.36 -0.72
C ASP A 51 0.21 -17.29 -0.21
N LEU A 52 -0.72 -16.63 -0.92
CA LEU A 52 -2.12 -16.50 -0.46
C LEU A 52 -2.80 -17.85 -0.24
N GLU A 53 -2.61 -18.80 -1.16
CA GLU A 53 -3.26 -20.13 -1.08
C GLU A 53 -2.75 -20.93 0.11
N GLU A 54 -1.45 -20.81 0.44
CA GLU A 54 -0.85 -21.47 1.61
C GLU A 54 -1.42 -20.93 2.94
N LEU A 55 -1.94 -19.69 2.92
CA LEU A 55 -2.65 -19.08 4.04
C LEU A 55 -4.14 -19.41 4.08
N GLY A 56 -4.63 -20.25 3.16
CA GLY A 56 -6.05 -20.53 2.99
C GLY A 56 -6.84 -19.33 2.45
N MET A 57 -6.15 -18.38 1.80
CA MET A 57 -6.74 -17.17 1.23
C MET A 57 -6.68 -17.18 -0.29
N SER A 58 -7.37 -16.21 -0.88
CA SER A 58 -7.39 -15.97 -2.32
C SER A 58 -7.33 -14.48 -2.59
N SER A 59 -7.10 -14.08 -3.84
CA SER A 59 -7.15 -12.67 -4.23
C SER A 59 -8.48 -11.99 -3.91
N LEU A 60 -9.58 -12.75 -3.79
CA LEU A 60 -10.89 -12.24 -3.36
C LEU A 60 -10.85 -11.72 -1.91
N HIS A 61 -10.19 -12.44 -0.99
CA HIS A 61 -10.06 -11.99 0.39
C HIS A 61 -9.29 -10.66 0.50
N LEU A 62 -8.24 -10.52 -0.33
CA LEU A 62 -7.46 -9.30 -0.44
C LEU A 62 -8.31 -8.15 -0.99
N GLN A 63 -9.11 -8.42 -2.04
CA GLN A 63 -10.05 -7.46 -2.64
C GLN A 63 -11.15 -7.02 -1.67
N ASP A 64 -11.75 -7.95 -0.93
CA ASP A 64 -12.79 -7.62 0.06
C ASP A 64 -12.23 -6.78 1.20
N SER A 65 -11.00 -7.08 1.64
CA SER A 65 -10.33 -6.36 2.71
C SER A 65 -10.02 -4.91 2.33
N ILE A 66 -9.53 -4.68 1.11
CA ILE A 66 -9.30 -3.32 0.64
C ILE A 66 -10.60 -2.55 0.41
N ILE A 67 -11.66 -3.23 -0.05
CA ILE A 67 -12.98 -2.61 -0.18
C ILE A 67 -13.44 -2.13 1.20
N GLU A 68 -13.43 -3.00 2.20
CA GLU A 68 -13.94 -2.66 3.53
C GLU A 68 -13.12 -1.56 4.20
N LEU A 69 -11.79 -1.70 4.21
CA LEU A 69 -10.91 -0.67 4.75
C LEU A 69 -11.10 0.70 4.05
N THR A 70 -11.28 0.68 2.72
CA THR A 70 -11.56 1.90 1.96
C THR A 70 -12.89 2.53 2.37
N ARG A 71 -13.95 1.75 2.60
CA ARG A 71 -15.25 2.27 3.05
C ARG A 71 -15.12 3.06 4.35
N HIS A 72 -14.42 2.50 5.34
CA HIS A 72 -14.20 3.16 6.62
C HIS A 72 -13.42 4.48 6.47
N LEU A 73 -12.39 4.50 5.62
CA LEU A 73 -11.64 5.72 5.32
C LEU A 73 -12.49 6.80 4.62
N LEU A 74 -13.30 6.39 3.62
CA LEU A 74 -14.16 7.31 2.87
C LEU A 74 -15.24 7.94 3.74
N VAL A 75 -15.88 7.16 4.62
CA VAL A 75 -16.89 7.68 5.57
C VAL A 75 -16.30 8.73 6.50
N GLN A 76 -15.00 8.66 6.78
CA GLN A 76 -14.28 9.65 7.59
C GLN A 76 -13.72 10.84 6.79
N GLY A 77 -14.04 10.93 5.49
CA GLY A 77 -13.64 12.04 4.63
C GLY A 77 -12.20 11.96 4.11
N ALA A 78 -11.56 10.79 4.19
CA ALA A 78 -10.24 10.59 3.64
C ALA A 78 -10.27 10.45 2.12
N THR A 79 -9.22 10.93 1.46
CA THR A 79 -8.97 10.75 0.03
C THR A 79 -8.01 9.59 -0.16
N ILE A 80 -8.40 8.60 -0.96
CA ILE A 80 -7.57 7.44 -1.25
C ILE A 80 -6.59 7.79 -2.38
N VAL A 81 -5.33 7.41 -2.18
CA VAL A 81 -4.26 7.59 -3.16
C VAL A 81 -3.74 6.23 -3.61
N TYR A 82 -3.72 5.99 -4.92
CA TYR A 82 -3.30 4.70 -5.48
C TYR A 82 -2.39 4.87 -6.69
N GLY A 83 -1.52 3.88 -6.93
CA GLY A 83 -0.58 3.82 -8.05
C GLY A 83 -0.90 2.64 -8.97
N GLY A 84 -2.16 2.50 -9.39
CA GLY A 84 -2.65 1.34 -10.12
C GLY A 84 -2.54 1.44 -11.64
N ASP A 85 -2.58 0.27 -12.29
CA ASP A 85 -2.72 0.10 -13.73
C ASP A 85 -4.18 -0.17 -14.16
N LEU A 86 -4.39 -0.40 -15.46
CA LEU A 86 -5.70 -0.59 -16.09
C LEU A 86 -6.08 -2.06 -16.28
N ARG A 87 -5.50 -3.00 -15.52
CA ARG A 87 -5.85 -4.42 -15.61
C ARG A 87 -7.32 -4.64 -15.24
N LYS A 88 -7.99 -5.47 -16.04
CA LYS A 88 -9.36 -5.93 -15.76
C LYS A 88 -9.39 -6.67 -14.42
N ASN A 89 -10.44 -6.43 -13.64
CA ASN A 89 -10.63 -6.95 -12.29
C ASN A 89 -9.52 -6.55 -11.30
N GLY A 90 -8.75 -5.50 -11.61
CA GLY A 90 -7.75 -4.94 -10.70
C GLY A 90 -8.37 -4.04 -9.63
N PHE A 91 -7.56 -3.67 -8.62
CA PHE A 91 -7.99 -2.80 -7.52
C PHE A 91 -8.51 -1.43 -7.97
N LEU A 92 -7.94 -0.87 -9.06
CA LEU A 92 -8.40 0.42 -9.60
C LEU A 92 -9.86 0.38 -10.06
N GLU A 93 -10.35 -0.74 -10.60
CA GLU A 93 -11.76 -0.88 -10.96
C GLU A 93 -12.66 -0.87 -9.71
N LYS A 94 -12.23 -1.51 -8.63
CA LYS A 94 -12.95 -1.49 -7.35
C LYS A 94 -12.98 -0.09 -6.74
N PHE A 95 -11.87 0.64 -6.80
CA PHE A 95 -11.82 2.03 -6.37
C PHE A 95 -12.73 2.94 -7.21
N LEU A 96 -12.83 2.71 -8.52
CA LEU A 96 -13.78 3.43 -9.38
C LEU A 96 -15.23 3.18 -8.96
N GLU A 97 -15.58 1.94 -8.61
CA GLU A 97 -16.91 1.57 -8.12
C GLU A 97 -17.21 2.20 -6.76
N LEU A 98 -16.27 2.14 -5.81
CA LEU A 98 -16.42 2.76 -4.50
C LEU A 98 -16.53 4.28 -4.59
N SER A 99 -15.70 4.93 -5.42
CA SER A 99 -15.79 6.37 -5.68
C SER A 99 -17.17 6.77 -6.22
N PHE A 100 -17.78 5.92 -7.03
CA PHE A 100 -19.14 6.14 -7.55
C PHE A 100 -20.20 6.00 -6.46
N GLN A 101 -20.07 5.02 -5.55
CA GLN A 101 -21.03 4.72 -4.50
C GLN A 101 -20.99 5.74 -3.35
N TYR A 102 -19.79 6.12 -2.90
CA TYR A 102 -19.55 7.03 -1.78
C TYR A 102 -19.49 8.50 -2.21
N ARG A 103 -20.25 8.87 -3.24
CA ARG A 103 -20.35 10.26 -3.67
C ARG A 103 -20.99 11.10 -2.58
N VAL A 104 -20.23 12.06 -2.07
CA VAL A 104 -20.78 13.15 -1.26
C VAL A 104 -21.63 14.03 -2.19
N LYS A 105 -22.92 14.15 -1.88
CA LYS A 105 -23.89 14.93 -2.69
C LYS A 105 -23.59 16.42 -2.64
N ASP A 106 -23.11 16.91 -1.51
CA ASP A 106 -22.99 18.34 -1.21
C ASP A 106 -21.59 18.94 -1.50
N ASP A 107 -20.62 18.11 -1.91
CA ASP A 107 -19.30 18.56 -2.34
C ASP A 107 -18.97 18.00 -3.73
N ALA A 108 -19.34 18.76 -4.76
CA ALA A 108 -19.08 18.40 -6.15
C ALA A 108 -17.59 18.47 -6.54
N GLN A 109 -16.75 19.14 -5.74
CA GLN A 109 -15.32 19.31 -6.00
C GLN A 109 -14.48 18.26 -5.28
N TYR A 110 -15.02 17.61 -4.25
CA TYR A 110 -14.35 16.51 -3.58
C TYR A 110 -14.16 15.29 -4.49
N SER A 111 -12.90 14.90 -4.66
CA SER A 111 -12.49 13.69 -5.39
C SER A 111 -11.99 12.69 -4.36
N PRO A 112 -12.80 11.70 -3.95
CA PRO A 112 -12.44 10.73 -2.91
C PRO A 112 -11.26 9.84 -3.30
N PHE A 113 -10.86 9.84 -4.58
CA PHE A 113 -9.77 9.03 -5.09
C PHE A 113 -8.83 9.82 -5.99
N ILE A 114 -7.55 9.51 -5.90
CA ILE A 114 -6.48 9.99 -6.78
C ILE A 114 -5.68 8.77 -7.26
N ASN A 115 -5.65 8.53 -8.57
CA ASN A 115 -4.80 7.50 -9.15
C ASN A 115 -3.60 8.13 -9.87
N TYR A 116 -2.40 7.65 -9.55
CA TYR A 116 -1.16 8.02 -10.21
C TYR A 116 -0.83 6.97 -11.27
N PHE A 117 -0.60 7.43 -12.49
CA PHE A 117 -0.11 6.61 -13.59
C PHE A 117 1.31 7.04 -13.94
N SER A 118 2.22 6.07 -13.93
CA SER A 118 3.58 6.25 -14.42
C SER A 118 3.60 6.36 -15.94
N TYR A 119 4.58 7.06 -16.51
CA TYR A 119 5.00 6.77 -17.88
C TYR A 119 5.61 5.35 -17.94
N PRO A 120 5.40 4.56 -19.00
CA PRO A 120 4.54 4.80 -20.16
C PRO A 120 3.08 4.32 -19.96
N ILE A 121 2.68 3.86 -18.76
CA ILE A 121 1.35 3.31 -18.49
C ILE A 121 0.23 4.27 -18.92
N TYR A 122 0.33 5.57 -18.59
CA TYR A 122 -0.72 6.51 -18.98
C TYR A 122 -0.85 6.72 -20.49
N CYS A 123 0.13 6.33 -21.30
CA CYS A 123 0.03 6.39 -22.76
C CYS A 123 -0.97 5.35 -23.30
N THR A 124 -1.37 4.37 -22.49
CA THR A 124 -2.40 3.38 -22.83
C THR A 124 -3.83 3.86 -22.50
N LEU A 125 -3.99 5.01 -21.84
CA LEU A 125 -5.30 5.55 -21.48
C LEU A 125 -6.07 5.96 -22.73
N THR A 126 -7.28 5.43 -22.87
CA THR A 126 -8.24 5.87 -23.89
C THR A 126 -9.08 7.03 -23.39
N LEU A 127 -9.64 7.82 -24.33
CA LEU A 127 -10.58 8.90 -23.98
C LEU A 127 -11.79 8.37 -23.18
N GLU A 128 -12.29 7.18 -23.51
CA GLU A 128 -13.39 6.54 -22.79
C GLU A 128 -13.01 6.27 -21.33
N GLN A 129 -11.80 5.76 -21.08
CA GLN A 129 -11.30 5.53 -19.73
C GLN A 129 -11.17 6.85 -18.95
N GLU A 130 -10.60 7.89 -19.56
CA GLU A 130 -10.49 9.20 -18.90
C GLU A 130 -11.85 9.80 -18.54
N VAL A 131 -12.84 9.69 -19.45
CA VAL A 131 -14.22 10.10 -19.17
C VAL A 131 -14.82 9.26 -18.05
N LYS A 132 -14.55 7.94 -17.99
CA LYS A 132 -14.99 7.07 -16.89
C LYS A 132 -14.39 7.51 -15.55
N PHE A 133 -13.09 7.80 -15.49
CA PHE A 133 -12.44 8.33 -14.28
C PHE A 133 -13.09 9.64 -13.81
N LYS A 134 -13.28 10.59 -14.74
CA LYS A 134 -13.92 11.88 -14.45
C LYS A 134 -15.36 11.70 -13.98
N LYS A 135 -16.15 10.87 -14.68
CA LYS A 135 -17.53 10.54 -14.30
C LYS A 135 -17.56 10.01 -12.88
N ASN A 136 -16.63 9.13 -12.52
CA ASN A 136 -16.54 8.50 -11.21
C ASN A 136 -15.83 9.35 -10.14
N ARG A 137 -15.50 10.62 -10.43
CA ARG A 137 -14.78 11.52 -9.51
C ARG A 137 -13.45 10.93 -9.01
N VAL A 138 -12.73 10.26 -9.91
CA VAL A 138 -11.36 9.82 -9.66
C VAL A 138 -10.43 10.77 -10.39
N ARG A 139 -9.58 11.46 -9.64
CA ARG A 139 -8.55 12.33 -10.22
C ARG A 139 -7.41 11.47 -10.73
N ILE A 140 -7.04 11.64 -11.99
CA ILE A 140 -5.87 11.01 -12.58
C ILE A 140 -4.68 11.96 -12.51
N VAL A 141 -3.52 11.45 -12.14
CA VAL A 141 -2.24 12.16 -12.18
C VAL A 141 -1.30 11.38 -13.11
N LYS A 142 -0.87 12.00 -14.20
CA LYS A 142 0.09 11.42 -15.14
C LYS A 142 1.50 11.88 -14.76
N VAL A 143 2.29 10.97 -14.19
CA VAL A 143 3.66 11.25 -13.76
C VAL A 143 4.58 11.19 -14.96
N LYS A 144 5.08 12.35 -15.38
CA LYS A 144 5.96 12.50 -16.54
C LYS A 144 7.21 11.62 -16.40
N PRO A 145 7.84 11.18 -17.51
CA PRO A 145 9.07 10.41 -17.45
C PRO A 145 10.17 11.11 -16.66
N GLU A 146 11.09 10.31 -16.14
CA GLU A 146 12.29 10.79 -15.48
C GLU A 146 13.16 11.61 -16.43
N ALA A 147 13.70 12.72 -15.94
CA ALA A 147 14.46 13.68 -16.76
C ALA A 147 15.66 13.05 -17.47
N ILE A 148 16.25 11.99 -16.90
CA ILE A 148 17.37 11.24 -17.49
C ILE A 148 17.08 10.75 -18.92
N PHE A 149 15.83 10.46 -19.24
CA PHE A 149 15.46 9.97 -20.57
C PHE A 149 15.38 11.08 -21.62
N SER A 150 15.41 12.36 -21.21
CA SER A 150 15.38 13.52 -22.11
C SER A 150 14.24 13.45 -23.15
N LEU A 151 13.08 12.93 -22.75
CA LEU A 151 11.92 12.75 -23.63
C LEU A 151 11.05 14.02 -23.63
N ASP A 152 10.83 14.59 -24.81
CA ASP A 152 9.80 15.62 -25.02
C ASP A 152 8.40 14.97 -24.98
N GLU A 153 7.38 15.75 -24.58
CA GLU A 153 5.99 15.24 -24.49
C GLU A 153 5.45 14.72 -25.83
N LYS A 154 5.91 15.28 -26.95
CA LYS A 154 5.55 14.83 -28.31
C LYS A 154 6.04 13.41 -28.63
N ASP A 155 7.06 12.94 -27.91
CA ASP A 155 7.72 11.63 -28.13
C ASP A 155 7.20 10.56 -27.15
N TYR A 156 6.21 10.90 -26.32
CA TYR A 156 5.61 9.95 -25.37
C TYR A 156 4.80 8.91 -26.13
N GLN A 157 5.20 7.65 -25.97
CA GLN A 157 4.59 6.52 -26.67
C GLN A 157 4.37 5.34 -25.73
N ILE A 158 3.53 4.42 -26.19
CA ILE A 158 3.39 3.12 -25.52
C ILE A 158 4.69 2.35 -25.75
N VAL A 159 5.32 1.90 -24.67
CA VAL A 159 6.58 1.15 -24.70
C VAL A 159 6.38 -0.18 -23.99
N SER A 160 6.66 -1.31 -24.66
CA SER A 160 6.73 -2.64 -24.04
C SER A 160 7.93 -2.76 -23.10
N HIS A 161 7.96 -3.73 -22.21
CA HIS A 161 9.11 -3.99 -21.30
C HIS A 161 9.90 -5.25 -21.70
N ASP A 162 10.00 -5.47 -23.01
CA ASP A 162 10.62 -6.64 -23.65
C ASP A 162 12.15 -6.58 -23.67
N THR A 163 12.73 -5.38 -23.80
CA THR A 163 14.17 -5.16 -23.72
C THR A 163 14.62 -4.75 -22.32
N ILE A 164 15.92 -4.85 -22.06
CA ILE A 164 16.49 -4.44 -20.77
C ILE A 164 16.47 -2.91 -20.61
N GLU A 165 16.69 -2.16 -21.69
CA GLU A 165 16.59 -0.70 -21.73
C GLU A 165 15.15 -0.24 -21.45
N ASN A 166 14.17 -0.93 -22.04
CA ASN A 166 12.77 -0.64 -21.76
C ASN A 166 12.40 -1.03 -20.32
N THR A 167 12.91 -2.15 -19.81
CA THR A 167 12.73 -2.52 -18.40
C THR A 167 13.30 -1.45 -17.47
N PHE A 168 14.48 -0.90 -17.79
CA PHE A 168 15.09 0.21 -17.07
C PHE A 168 14.24 1.48 -17.11
N LEU A 169 13.73 1.84 -18.29
CA LEU A 169 12.77 2.94 -18.46
C LEU A 169 11.55 2.75 -17.55
N TRP A 170 10.92 1.58 -17.60
CA TRP A 170 9.76 1.27 -16.77
C TRP A 170 10.08 1.34 -15.28
N ALA A 171 11.17 0.70 -14.84
CA ALA A 171 11.58 0.65 -13.44
C ALA A 171 11.79 2.07 -12.87
N LYS A 172 12.58 2.91 -13.55
CA LYS A 172 12.83 4.31 -13.14
C LYS A 172 11.55 5.13 -13.02
N ASN A 173 10.65 5.02 -13.99
CA ASN A 173 9.41 5.80 -14.00
C ASN A 173 8.42 5.31 -12.94
N LEU A 174 8.36 4.00 -12.68
CA LEU A 174 7.58 3.44 -11.59
C LEU A 174 8.08 3.90 -10.22
N THR A 175 9.39 3.89 -10.00
CA THR A 175 10.01 4.45 -8.77
C THR A 175 9.66 5.93 -8.63
N LYS A 176 9.80 6.74 -9.68
CA LYS A 176 9.42 8.16 -9.67
C LYS A 176 7.96 8.37 -9.28
N MET A 177 7.04 7.59 -9.87
CA MET A 177 5.61 7.66 -9.55
C MET A 177 5.35 7.31 -8.08
N ARG A 178 5.99 6.26 -7.55
CA ARG A 178 5.88 5.87 -6.13
C ARG A 178 6.36 6.98 -5.20
N ILE A 179 7.48 7.62 -5.53
CA ILE A 179 8.02 8.77 -4.78
C ILE A 179 7.02 9.94 -4.79
N GLU A 180 6.55 10.38 -5.97
CA GLU A 180 5.60 11.49 -6.08
C GLU A 180 4.28 11.18 -5.35
N LYS A 181 3.76 9.97 -5.50
CA LYS A 181 2.56 9.47 -4.80
C LYS A 181 2.75 9.55 -3.29
N ASN A 182 3.85 9.02 -2.78
CA ASN A 182 4.16 9.04 -1.36
C ASN A 182 4.28 10.48 -0.84
N LEU A 183 5.01 11.37 -1.53
CA LEU A 183 5.15 12.78 -1.13
C LEU A 183 3.81 13.52 -1.05
N LYS A 184 2.82 13.12 -1.83
CA LYS A 184 1.48 13.74 -1.86
C LYS A 184 0.45 13.05 -0.97
N SER A 185 0.87 12.06 -0.17
CA SER A 185 0.03 11.30 0.75
C SER A 185 0.46 11.53 2.20
N ASP A 186 -0.48 11.48 3.14
CA ASP A 186 -0.25 11.71 4.57
C ASP A 186 0.12 10.41 5.31
N ALA A 187 -0.37 9.26 4.86
CA ALA A 187 -0.01 7.94 5.38
C ALA A 187 0.03 6.90 4.26
N LEU A 188 0.65 5.74 4.52
CA LEU A 188 0.76 4.62 3.59
C LEU A 188 0.35 3.32 4.28
N ILE A 189 -0.58 2.58 3.66
CA ILE A 189 -1.01 1.26 4.10
C ILE A 189 -0.52 0.24 3.09
N LEU A 190 0.20 -0.78 3.57
CA LEU A 190 0.78 -1.85 2.76
C LEU A 190 0.14 -3.19 3.12
N MET A 191 -0.16 -3.97 2.09
CA MET A 191 -0.85 -5.26 2.22
C MET A 191 -0.47 -6.21 1.08
N GLY A 192 -0.06 -7.43 1.44
CA GLY A 192 0.35 -8.47 0.48
C GLY A 192 1.66 -8.18 -0.23
N GLY A 193 1.68 -8.31 -1.55
CA GLY A 193 2.79 -7.92 -2.43
C GLY A 193 3.60 -9.11 -2.97
N LYS A 194 3.82 -9.13 -4.28
CA LYS A 194 4.67 -10.14 -4.92
C LYS A 194 6.14 -9.87 -4.62
N LEU A 195 6.91 -10.96 -4.48
CA LEU A 195 8.37 -10.91 -4.37
C LEU A 195 9.04 -11.37 -5.67
N GLY A 196 8.32 -12.07 -6.55
CA GLY A 196 8.70 -12.34 -7.93
C GLY A 196 7.81 -11.65 -8.97
N GLY A 197 8.23 -11.69 -10.23
CA GLY A 197 7.53 -11.23 -11.42
C GLY A 197 7.26 -9.72 -11.47
N PHE A 198 7.99 -8.91 -10.70
CA PHE A 198 7.80 -7.47 -10.65
C PHE A 198 8.59 -6.72 -11.74
N ILE A 199 8.13 -5.51 -12.05
CA ILE A 199 8.83 -4.57 -12.92
C ILE A 199 9.32 -3.43 -12.02
N GLY A 200 10.64 -3.32 -11.87
CA GLY A 200 11.26 -2.41 -10.91
C GLY A 200 12.65 -2.87 -10.51
N CYS A 201 13.32 -2.06 -9.69
CA CYS A 201 14.54 -2.50 -9.02
C CYS A 201 14.22 -3.34 -7.77
N TYR A 202 13.07 -3.11 -7.15
CA TYR A 202 12.57 -3.93 -6.07
C TYR A 202 11.08 -4.23 -6.28
N ALA A 203 10.57 -5.18 -5.51
CA ALA A 203 9.13 -5.37 -5.39
C ALA A 203 8.47 -4.05 -4.99
N GLY A 204 7.33 -3.72 -5.60
CA GLY A 204 6.73 -2.39 -5.46
C GLY A 204 6.46 -1.99 -4.01
N ILE A 205 5.99 -2.94 -3.19
CA ILE A 205 5.75 -2.74 -1.75
C ILE A 205 7.05 -2.39 -1.01
N ILE A 206 8.18 -3.02 -1.36
CA ILE A 206 9.49 -2.71 -0.77
C ILE A 206 9.93 -1.30 -1.15
N GLU A 207 9.80 -0.91 -2.42
CA GLU A 207 10.15 0.46 -2.86
C GLU A 207 9.27 1.51 -2.16
N GLU A 208 7.96 1.27 -2.07
CA GLU A 208 7.03 2.21 -1.42
C GLU A 208 7.26 2.32 0.08
N ALA A 209 7.58 1.20 0.76
CA ALA A 209 7.97 1.21 2.16
C ALA A 209 9.28 1.98 2.36
N TYR A 210 10.31 1.69 1.55
CA TYR A 210 11.62 2.32 1.65
C TYR A 210 11.53 3.85 1.52
N GLU A 211 10.81 4.33 0.49
CA GLU A 211 10.64 5.78 0.28
C GLU A 211 9.72 6.43 1.33
N GLY A 212 8.70 5.71 1.80
CA GLY A 212 7.83 6.19 2.87
C GLY A 212 8.60 6.36 4.19
N LEU A 213 9.44 5.39 4.56
CA LEU A 213 10.23 5.42 5.79
C LEU A 213 11.33 6.50 5.74
N LYS A 214 11.99 6.68 4.61
CA LYS A 214 12.94 7.79 4.39
C LYS A 214 12.32 9.17 4.64
N THR A 215 11.01 9.30 4.42
CA THR A 215 10.25 10.54 4.62
C THR A 215 9.46 10.56 5.93
N GLN A 216 9.74 9.63 6.86
CA GLN A 216 9.06 9.46 8.15
C GLN A 216 7.52 9.40 8.03
N LYS A 217 7.03 8.83 6.93
CA LYS A 217 5.60 8.71 6.67
C LYS A 217 5.00 7.66 7.63
N PRO A 218 3.84 7.95 8.25
CA PRO A 218 3.05 6.93 8.93
C PRO A 218 2.77 5.73 8.03
N ILE A 219 3.26 4.56 8.43
CA ILE A 219 3.19 3.31 7.66
C ILE A 219 2.47 2.21 8.46
N TYR A 220 1.47 1.61 7.84
CA TYR A 220 0.72 0.49 8.38
C TYR A 220 1.03 -0.77 7.56
N LEU A 221 1.56 -1.80 8.21
CA LEU A 221 1.88 -3.09 7.59
C LEU A 221 0.83 -4.13 7.98
N ILE A 222 -0.03 -4.52 7.05
CA ILE A 222 -1.06 -5.55 7.31
C ILE A 222 -0.52 -6.90 6.85
N GLY A 223 -0.08 -7.73 7.81
CA GLY A 223 0.60 -9.00 7.53
C GLY A 223 -0.30 -10.18 7.13
N MET A 224 -1.62 -10.02 7.27
CA MET A 224 -2.66 -11.04 7.01
C MET A 224 -2.51 -11.74 5.65
N PHE A 225 -2.01 -11.04 4.63
CA PHE A 225 -1.96 -11.51 3.24
C PHE A 225 -0.57 -11.93 2.76
N GLY A 226 0.40 -12.04 3.67
CA GLY A 226 1.71 -12.52 3.32
C GLY A 226 2.52 -11.63 2.38
N GLY A 227 3.29 -12.28 1.51
CA GLY A 227 4.11 -11.63 0.50
C GLY A 227 5.16 -10.66 1.06
N ALA A 228 5.47 -9.64 0.25
CA ALA A 228 6.47 -8.63 0.58
C ALA A 228 6.17 -7.89 1.89
N THR A 229 4.90 -7.65 2.22
CA THR A 229 4.51 -7.00 3.48
C THR A 229 4.89 -7.85 4.69
N ARG A 230 4.71 -9.16 4.63
CA ARG A 230 5.13 -10.07 5.70
C ARG A 230 6.66 -10.15 5.82
N CYS A 231 7.38 -10.18 4.70
CA CYS A 231 8.84 -10.15 4.76
C CYS A 231 9.37 -8.83 5.36
N LEU A 232 8.73 -7.69 5.09
CA LEU A 232 9.03 -6.42 5.74
C LEU A 232 8.82 -6.49 7.25
N ILE A 233 7.67 -7.01 7.70
CA ILE A 233 7.36 -7.21 9.12
C ILE A 233 8.44 -8.07 9.79
N GLN A 234 8.81 -9.21 9.19
CA GLN A 234 9.82 -10.11 9.74
C GLN A 234 11.20 -9.44 9.79
N SER A 235 11.57 -8.67 8.77
CA SER A 235 12.85 -7.95 8.75
C SER A 235 12.93 -6.91 9.87
N ILE A 236 11.86 -6.15 10.10
CA ILE A 236 11.79 -5.12 11.14
C ILE A 236 11.78 -5.74 12.55
N THR A 237 10.97 -6.77 12.76
CA THR A 237 10.72 -7.36 14.10
C THR A 237 11.73 -8.43 14.49
N GLN A 238 12.04 -9.35 13.57
CA GLN A 238 12.87 -10.53 13.81
C GLN A 238 14.28 -10.37 13.24
N LYS A 239 14.59 -9.24 12.59
CA LYS A 239 15.90 -8.95 11.98
C LYS A 239 16.28 -9.94 10.87
N THR A 240 15.29 -10.58 10.26
CA THR A 240 15.52 -11.47 9.12
C THR A 240 15.92 -10.68 7.88
N THR A 241 16.64 -11.36 6.99
CA THR A 241 16.99 -10.82 5.67
C THR A 241 15.71 -10.73 4.83
N LEU A 242 15.35 -9.52 4.39
CA LEU A 242 14.14 -9.26 3.60
C LEU A 242 14.19 -9.95 2.23
N ILE A 243 15.30 -9.77 1.51
CA ILE A 243 15.56 -10.34 0.18
C ILE A 243 16.65 -11.41 0.32
N THR A 244 16.22 -12.66 0.35
CA THR A 244 17.07 -13.87 0.36
C THR A 244 17.24 -14.48 -1.04
N SER A 245 18.16 -15.43 -1.17
CA SER A 245 18.38 -16.23 -2.39
C SER A 245 17.17 -17.00 -2.90
N GLU A 246 16.13 -17.17 -2.08
CA GLU A 246 14.87 -17.82 -2.49
C GLU A 246 14.08 -16.94 -3.47
N HIS A 247 14.27 -15.62 -3.42
CA HIS A 247 13.68 -14.66 -4.34
C HIS A 247 14.50 -14.58 -5.64
N LYS A 248 14.41 -15.64 -6.44
CA LYS A 248 15.24 -15.90 -7.64
C LYS A 248 15.36 -14.71 -8.59
N ASP A 249 14.31 -13.90 -8.71
CA ASP A 249 14.28 -12.73 -9.58
C ASP A 249 15.40 -11.72 -9.28
N TYR A 250 15.70 -11.48 -7.99
CA TYR A 250 16.79 -10.59 -7.55
C TYR A 250 18.20 -11.13 -7.85
N PHE A 251 18.31 -12.37 -8.30
CA PHE A 251 19.59 -13.02 -8.63
C PHE A 251 19.65 -13.46 -10.09
N SER A 252 18.62 -13.12 -10.87
CA SER A 252 18.54 -13.46 -12.29
C SER A 252 19.52 -12.64 -13.14
N GLU A 253 19.91 -13.18 -14.30
CA GLU A 253 20.74 -12.45 -15.27
C GLU A 253 20.07 -11.15 -15.75
N LYS A 254 18.73 -11.18 -15.90
CA LYS A 254 17.95 -9.97 -16.22
C LYS A 254 18.13 -8.89 -15.15
N TYR A 255 18.09 -9.27 -13.88
CA TYR A 255 18.25 -8.32 -12.79
C TYR A 255 19.66 -7.75 -12.70
N LYS A 256 20.69 -8.59 -12.87
CA LYS A 256 22.09 -8.13 -12.94
C LYS A 256 22.30 -7.12 -14.08
N ALA A 257 21.73 -7.41 -15.26
CA ALA A 257 21.80 -6.51 -16.41
C ALA A 257 21.10 -5.16 -16.12
N LEU A 258 19.95 -5.20 -15.44
CA LEU A 258 19.23 -4.00 -15.00
C LEU A 258 20.08 -3.18 -14.02
N GLN A 259 20.67 -3.81 -13.00
CA GLN A 259 21.56 -3.15 -12.05
C GLN A 259 22.76 -2.49 -12.73
N HIS A 260 23.36 -3.15 -13.74
CA HIS A 260 24.45 -2.56 -14.51
C HIS A 260 24.01 -1.28 -15.24
N LEU A 261 22.82 -1.28 -15.88
CA LEU A 261 22.28 -0.07 -16.51
C LEU A 261 22.05 1.06 -15.51
N TYR A 262 21.58 0.74 -14.31
CA TYR A 262 21.46 1.74 -13.25
C TYR A 262 22.81 2.29 -12.83
N GLN A 263 23.83 1.45 -12.65
CA GLN A 263 25.18 1.90 -12.31
C GLN A 263 25.78 2.78 -13.40
N GLU A 264 25.50 2.48 -14.67
CA GLU A 264 25.99 3.24 -15.82
C GLU A 264 25.27 4.60 -15.97
N LYS A 265 23.93 4.60 -15.83
CA LYS A 265 23.10 5.76 -16.20
C LYS A 265 22.62 6.58 -15.01
N ASP A 266 22.41 5.97 -13.84
CA ASP A 266 21.93 6.64 -12.62
C ASP A 266 22.59 6.09 -11.33
N PRO A 267 23.93 6.24 -11.18
CA PRO A 267 24.72 5.60 -10.12
C PRO A 267 24.37 6.06 -8.69
N SER A 268 23.65 7.18 -8.54
CA SER A 268 23.37 7.81 -7.25
C SER A 268 22.10 7.30 -6.54
N ASN A 269 21.31 6.44 -7.17
CA ASN A 269 19.87 6.42 -6.86
C ASN A 269 19.26 5.05 -6.55
N ILE A 270 20.05 3.97 -6.49
CA ILE A 270 19.55 2.71 -5.95
C ILE A 270 20.46 2.17 -4.86
N PRO A 271 19.95 1.92 -3.65
CA PRO A 271 20.66 1.08 -2.68
C PRO A 271 20.90 -0.33 -3.25
N SER A 272 21.97 -1.01 -2.82
CA SER A 272 22.14 -2.43 -3.14
C SER A 272 21.14 -3.31 -2.36
N VAL A 273 21.02 -4.58 -2.74
CA VAL A 273 20.18 -5.55 -1.99
C VAL A 273 20.65 -5.66 -0.54
N GLU A 274 21.96 -5.68 -0.30
CA GLU A 274 22.53 -5.68 1.05
C GLU A 274 22.18 -4.41 1.82
N ALA A 275 22.21 -3.25 1.16
CA ALA A 275 21.84 -1.98 1.78
C ALA A 275 20.34 -1.92 2.11
N ILE A 276 19.47 -2.44 1.24
CA ILE A 276 18.03 -2.59 1.51
C ILE A 276 17.79 -3.51 2.70
N ASN A 277 18.41 -4.70 2.70
CA ASN A 277 18.29 -5.64 3.82
C ASN A 277 18.73 -5.00 5.14
N THR A 278 19.91 -4.36 5.14
CA THR A 278 20.46 -3.66 6.31
C THR A 278 19.55 -2.52 6.76
N PHE A 279 18.99 -1.75 5.82
CA PHE A 279 18.06 -0.67 6.13
C PHE A 279 16.87 -1.19 6.94
N PHE A 280 16.16 -2.20 6.43
CA PHE A 280 14.95 -2.72 7.11
C PHE A 280 15.26 -3.47 8.41
N GLN A 281 16.38 -4.18 8.48
CA GLN A 281 16.84 -4.83 9.72
C GLN A 281 17.13 -3.81 10.83
N ASN A 282 17.62 -2.62 10.50
CA ASN A 282 17.93 -1.60 11.50
C ASN A 282 16.71 -0.85 12.03
N LEU A 283 15.53 -1.02 11.43
CA LEU A 283 14.29 -0.37 11.86
C LEU A 283 13.64 -1.09 13.04
N SER A 284 12.74 -0.39 13.72
CA SER A 284 11.86 -0.89 14.76
C SER A 284 10.41 -0.50 14.46
N TRP A 285 9.47 -0.97 15.28
CA TRP A 285 8.08 -0.55 15.19
C TRP A 285 7.91 0.97 15.33
N LYS A 286 8.81 1.67 16.04
CA LYS A 286 8.77 3.12 16.25
C LYS A 286 8.99 3.90 14.96
N ASP A 287 9.79 3.35 14.05
CA ASP A 287 10.14 3.97 12.78
C ASP A 287 9.00 3.92 11.76
N LEU A 288 7.91 3.21 12.08
CA LEU A 288 6.69 3.21 11.27
C LEU A 288 5.86 4.49 11.45
N HIS A 289 6.11 5.29 12.49
CA HIS A 289 5.45 6.58 12.74
C HIS A 289 3.91 6.52 12.68
N ASN A 290 3.31 5.37 12.99
CA ASN A 290 1.91 5.09 12.66
C ASN A 290 0.93 5.30 13.83
N GLY A 291 1.41 5.87 14.94
CA GLY A 291 0.59 6.23 16.09
C GLY A 291 0.12 5.03 16.92
N LEU A 292 0.61 3.81 16.65
CA LEU A 292 0.30 2.59 17.39
C LEU A 292 1.40 2.25 18.40
N THR A 293 1.03 1.59 19.50
CA THR A 293 2.00 1.00 20.43
C THR A 293 2.73 -0.20 19.81
N GLU A 294 3.71 -0.74 20.53
CA GLU A 294 4.39 -1.97 20.12
C GLU A 294 3.40 -3.13 20.02
N GLU A 295 2.57 -3.33 21.04
CA GLU A 295 1.59 -4.39 21.13
C GLU A 295 0.55 -4.27 20.01
N GLU A 296 0.08 -3.06 19.74
CA GLU A 296 -0.87 -2.77 18.66
C GLU A 296 -0.28 -3.06 17.28
N ASN A 297 0.99 -2.69 17.06
CA ASN A 297 1.71 -3.05 15.83
C ASN A 297 1.84 -4.57 15.69
N ILE A 298 2.24 -5.27 16.76
CA ILE A 298 2.33 -6.74 16.76
C ILE A 298 0.98 -7.37 16.40
N ARG A 299 -0.13 -6.86 16.96
CA ARG A 299 -1.49 -7.31 16.59
C ARG A 299 -1.78 -7.06 15.11
N LEU A 300 -1.50 -5.87 14.59
CA LEU A 300 -1.72 -5.53 13.17
C LEU A 300 -0.90 -6.42 12.23
N PHE A 301 0.32 -6.78 12.63
CA PHE A 301 1.21 -7.63 11.85
C PHE A 301 0.74 -9.08 11.76
N GLN A 302 0.03 -9.57 12.79
CA GLN A 302 -0.28 -11.00 12.95
C GLN A 302 -1.77 -11.32 12.79
N THR A 303 -2.65 -10.32 12.88
CA THR A 303 -4.09 -10.58 12.84
C THR A 303 -4.53 -11.14 11.50
N ASN A 304 -5.37 -12.18 11.56
CA ASN A 304 -6.12 -12.69 10.42
C ASN A 304 -7.57 -12.18 10.42
N HIS A 305 -7.88 -11.22 11.29
CA HIS A 305 -9.22 -10.65 11.44
C HIS A 305 -9.28 -9.26 10.82
N LEU A 306 -9.99 -9.13 9.70
CA LEU A 306 -10.08 -7.88 8.95
C LEU A 306 -10.53 -6.69 9.80
N MET A 307 -11.56 -6.87 10.65
CA MET A 307 -12.03 -5.74 11.47
C MET A 307 -11.02 -5.30 12.52
N GLU A 308 -10.14 -6.20 12.98
CA GLU A 308 -9.07 -5.82 13.90
C GLU A 308 -8.02 -4.99 13.17
N ALA A 309 -7.60 -5.44 11.98
CA ALA A 309 -6.68 -4.68 11.14
C ALA A 309 -7.24 -3.27 10.82
N ILE A 310 -8.52 -3.19 10.45
CA ILE A 310 -9.21 -1.91 10.21
C ILE A 310 -9.19 -1.05 11.47
N TYR A 311 -9.62 -1.57 12.61
CA TYR A 311 -9.66 -0.82 13.86
C TYR A 311 -8.28 -0.24 14.20
N LEU A 312 -7.23 -1.06 14.14
CA LEU A 312 -5.86 -0.63 14.44
C LEU A 312 -5.37 0.44 13.45
N VAL A 313 -5.62 0.27 12.15
CA VAL A 313 -5.29 1.31 11.17
C VAL A 313 -6.02 2.62 11.49
N MET A 314 -7.32 2.56 11.77
CA MET A 314 -8.11 3.76 12.08
C MET A 314 -7.67 4.43 13.38
N LYS A 315 -7.31 3.63 14.40
CA LYS A 315 -6.77 4.12 15.67
C LYS A 315 -5.44 4.83 15.47
N GLY A 316 -4.50 4.19 14.76
CA GLY A 316 -3.21 4.79 14.50
C GLY A 316 -3.31 6.08 13.68
N LEU A 317 -4.16 6.10 12.65
CA LEU A 317 -4.38 7.30 11.82
C LEU A 317 -4.91 8.46 12.66
N ARG A 318 -5.82 8.20 13.58
CA ARG A 318 -6.34 9.22 14.52
C ARG A 318 -5.26 9.76 15.45
N ASN A 319 -4.30 8.92 15.83
CA ASN A 319 -3.23 9.31 16.75
C ASN A 319 -2.14 10.15 16.08
N CYS A 320 -1.97 10.08 14.75
CA CYS A 320 -0.86 10.74 14.06
C CYS A 320 -1.25 11.77 12.98
N LEU A 321 -2.52 11.88 12.56
CA LEU A 321 -2.97 12.78 11.49
C LEU A 321 -3.92 13.88 11.92
#